data_AF-A0A7D3XC93-F1
#
_entry.id   AF-A0A7D3XC93-F1
#
_cell.length_a   1.000
_cell.length_b   1.000
_cell.length_c   1.000
_cell.angle_alpha   90.00
_cell.angle_beta   90.00
_cell.angle_gamma   90.00
#
_symmetry.space_group_name_H-M   'P 1'
#
loop_
_entity.id
_entity.type
_entity.pdbx_description
1 polymer ?
#
loop_
_entity_poly.entity_id
_entity_poly.type
_entity_poly.pdbx_seq_one_letter_code
_entity_poly.pdbx_strand_id
1 'polypeptide(L)'
;MKRFFESLLNERSYLLFLSIITIYWLINYVTNEYVLTDSLMYDSLYGQLPEQYIDRAIAFQRKWAWVSYALFPVILVLKWLFVSAFIATGTVFMNFNIRFKQIFKTTMACEWIFITAGVVNFIVLLFSNVQNLEEMQRFNVISILSIGHFIQGLVGLEWLVAPLQSLNVLQLIFVFALALGVSVVSNEKFGKSITLVAKSYGAALVIWIVLIAYISVSYA
;
A
#
# COMPACT_ATOMS: atom_id res chain seq x y z
N MET A 1 4.29 13.01 16.49
CA MET A 1 3.55 12.83 15.22
C MET A 1 3.19 14.16 14.54
N LYS A 2 2.50 15.11 15.22
CA LYS A 2 2.10 16.40 14.63
C LYS A 2 3.27 17.21 14.03
N ARG A 3 4.35 17.43 14.79
CA ARG A 3 5.57 18.13 14.31
C ARG A 3 6.23 17.50 13.08
N PHE A 4 6.21 16.16 12.99
CA PHE A 4 6.74 15.44 11.82
C PHE A 4 5.89 15.71 10.58
N PHE A 5 4.56 15.66 10.73
CA PHE A 5 3.63 16.02 9.67
C PHE A 5 3.77 17.48 9.24
N GLU A 6 3.91 18.41 10.18
CA GLU A 6 4.15 19.83 9.87
C GLU A 6 5.45 20.03 9.06
N SER A 7 6.52 19.32 9.42
CA SER A 7 7.78 19.33 8.66
C SER A 7 7.57 18.84 7.23
N LEU A 8 6.97 17.67 7.05
CA LEU A 8 6.68 17.11 5.71
C LEU A 8 5.74 18.03 4.91
N LEU A 9 4.74 18.62 5.54
CA LEU A 9 3.81 19.54 4.89
C LEU A 9 4.43 20.90 4.57
N ASN A 10 5.58 21.26 5.14
CA ASN A 10 6.30 22.48 4.81
C ASN A 10 7.21 22.30 3.58
N GLU A 11 7.73 21.08 3.37
CA GLU A 11 8.61 20.75 2.26
C GLU A 11 8.03 21.00 0.87
N ARG A 12 8.86 21.20 -0.15
CA ARG A 12 8.37 21.39 -1.52
C ARG A 12 7.72 20.09 -2.03
N SER A 13 6.53 20.19 -2.63
CA SER A 13 5.75 19.00 -3.06
C SER A 13 6.52 18.05 -4.00
N TYR A 14 7.37 18.58 -4.89
CA TYR A 14 8.18 17.75 -5.77
C TYR A 14 9.31 17.03 -5.02
N LEU A 15 9.85 17.59 -3.93
CA LEU A 15 10.87 16.92 -3.12
C LEU A 15 10.27 15.74 -2.35
N LEU A 16 9.06 15.91 -1.80
CA LEU A 16 8.30 14.82 -1.19
C LEU A 16 8.02 13.70 -2.20
N PHE A 17 7.62 14.06 -3.41
CA PHE A 17 7.37 13.11 -4.49
C PHE A 17 8.62 12.30 -4.83
N LEU A 18 9.73 12.99 -5.08
CA LEU A 18 11.00 12.36 -5.46
C LEU A 18 11.55 11.47 -4.35
N SER A 19 11.45 11.89 -3.08
CA SER A 19 11.93 11.06 -1.97
C SER A 19 11.13 9.77 -1.83
N ILE A 20 9.80 9.84 -1.93
CA ILE A 20 8.92 8.67 -1.89
C ILE A 20 9.26 7.69 -3.02
N ILE A 21 9.36 8.17 -4.27
CA ILE A 21 9.66 7.31 -5.42
C ILE A 21 11.03 6.67 -5.30
N THR A 22 12.05 7.46 -4.93
CA THR A 22 13.42 6.96 -4.81
C THR A 22 13.49 5.83 -3.79
N ILE A 23 12.80 5.96 -2.65
CA ILE A 23 12.80 4.93 -1.62
C ILE A 23 12.06 3.67 -2.09
N TYR A 24 10.92 3.81 -2.77
CA TYR A 24 10.24 2.64 -3.32
C TYR A 24 11.06 1.92 -4.39
N TRP A 25 11.71 2.66 -5.28
CA TRP A 25 12.63 2.07 -6.25
C TRP A 25 13.80 1.37 -5.58
N LEU A 26 14.37 1.95 -4.52
CA LEU A 26 15.42 1.31 -3.74
C LEU A 26 14.91 0.01 -3.09
N ILE A 27 13.77 0.04 -2.42
CA ILE A 27 13.17 -1.16 -1.81
C ILE A 27 12.96 -2.23 -2.88
N ASN A 28 12.39 -1.86 -4.04
CA ASN A 28 12.12 -2.80 -5.12
C ASN A 28 13.42 -3.37 -5.73
N TYR A 29 14.41 -2.52 -5.99
CA TYR A 29 15.73 -2.93 -6.46
C TYR A 29 16.39 -3.94 -5.50
N VAL A 30 16.47 -3.59 -4.21
CA VAL A 30 17.11 -4.46 -3.22
C VAL A 30 16.29 -5.75 -3.03
N THR A 31 14.97 -5.70 -3.11
CA THR A 31 14.12 -6.90 -3.05
C THR A 31 14.34 -7.83 -4.24
N ASN A 32 14.46 -7.30 -5.47
CA ASN A 32 14.75 -8.11 -6.65
C ASN A 32 16.16 -8.70 -6.63
N GLU A 33 17.15 -7.96 -6.15
CA GLU A 33 18.54 -8.41 -6.15
C GLU A 33 18.82 -9.45 -5.04
N TYR A 34 18.27 -9.25 -3.84
CA TYR A 34 18.61 -10.06 -2.67
C TYR A 34 17.56 -11.07 -2.24
N VAL A 35 16.29 -10.91 -2.64
CA VAL A 35 15.18 -11.77 -2.16
C VAL A 35 14.56 -12.57 -3.31
N LEU A 36 14.23 -11.93 -4.43
CA LEU A 36 13.66 -12.59 -5.62
C LEU A 36 14.76 -13.04 -6.60
N THR A 37 15.66 -13.90 -6.14
CA THR A 37 16.71 -14.45 -7.00
C THR A 37 16.14 -15.46 -7.99
N ASP A 38 16.81 -15.62 -9.14
CA ASP A 38 16.45 -16.61 -10.16
C ASP A 38 16.37 -18.03 -9.57
N SER A 39 17.22 -18.35 -8.59
CA SER A 39 17.20 -19.62 -7.87
C SER A 39 15.90 -19.82 -7.09
N LEU A 40 15.43 -18.80 -6.37
CA LEU A 40 14.19 -18.88 -5.60
C LEU A 40 12.96 -18.99 -6.51
N MET A 41 12.99 -18.33 -7.68
CA MET A 41 11.96 -18.51 -8.70
C MET A 41 11.99 -19.92 -9.30
N TYR A 42 13.18 -20.46 -9.55
CA TYR A 42 13.34 -21.84 -10.00
C TYR A 42 12.78 -22.82 -8.98
N ASP A 43 13.22 -22.73 -7.72
CA ASP A 43 12.81 -23.62 -6.62
C ASP A 43 11.29 -23.56 -6.37
N SER A 44 10.66 -22.41 -6.59
CA SER A 44 9.22 -22.25 -6.44
C SER A 44 8.40 -22.88 -7.58
N LEU A 45 8.96 -22.95 -8.79
CA LEU A 45 8.27 -23.42 -10.00
C LEU A 45 8.71 -24.82 -10.41
N TYR A 46 9.83 -25.29 -9.87
CA TYR A 46 10.40 -26.61 -10.12
C TYR A 46 9.41 -27.69 -9.67
N GLY A 47 9.14 -28.64 -10.56
CA GLY A 47 8.14 -29.68 -10.34
C GLY A 47 6.69 -29.27 -10.67
N GLN A 48 6.40 -27.98 -10.88
CA GLN A 48 5.08 -27.52 -11.36
C GLN A 48 5.08 -27.26 -12.87
N LEU A 49 6.22 -26.84 -13.42
CA LEU A 49 6.38 -26.51 -14.84
C LEU A 49 7.62 -27.20 -15.43
N PRO A 50 7.62 -27.53 -16.73
CA PRO A 50 8.84 -27.97 -17.41
C PRO A 50 9.87 -26.83 -17.45
N GLU A 51 11.15 -27.15 -17.28
CA GLU A 51 12.27 -26.18 -17.18
C GLU A 51 12.28 -25.14 -18.31
N GLN A 52 11.99 -25.56 -19.55
CA GLN A 52 11.96 -24.66 -20.71
C GLN A 52 10.93 -23.52 -20.58
N TYR A 53 9.85 -23.72 -19.83
CA TYR A 53 8.86 -22.68 -19.56
C TYR A 53 9.31 -21.75 -18.43
N ILE A 54 10.02 -22.29 -17.42
CA ILE A 54 10.59 -21.52 -16.31
C ILE A 54 11.63 -20.53 -16.86
N ASP A 55 12.56 -21.00 -17.69
CA ASP A 55 13.59 -20.15 -18.30
C ASP A 55 12.99 -19.01 -19.14
N ARG A 56 11.95 -19.32 -19.92
CA ARG A 56 11.23 -18.30 -20.72
C ARG A 56 10.51 -17.29 -19.84
N ALA A 57 9.90 -17.72 -18.73
CA ALA A 57 9.22 -16.84 -17.79
C ALA A 57 10.22 -15.88 -17.11
N ILE A 58 11.36 -16.39 -16.63
CA ILE A 58 12.43 -15.59 -16.03
C ILE A 58 12.99 -14.58 -17.05
N ALA A 59 13.28 -15.03 -18.28
CA ALA A 59 13.76 -14.15 -19.35
C ALA A 59 12.75 -13.05 -19.71
N PHE A 60 11.46 -13.38 -19.72
CA PHE A 60 10.39 -12.40 -19.96
C PHE A 60 10.31 -11.37 -18.82
N GLN A 61 10.31 -11.81 -17.56
CA GLN A 61 10.31 -10.93 -16.39
C GLN A 61 11.50 -9.97 -16.43
N ARG A 62 12.70 -10.46 -16.72
CA ARG A 62 13.90 -9.63 -16.83
C ARG A 62 13.78 -8.58 -17.94
N LYS A 63 13.22 -8.96 -19.10
CA LYS A 63 12.99 -8.03 -20.22
C LYS A 63 11.99 -6.92 -19.88
N TRP A 64 10.97 -7.22 -19.09
CA TRP A 64 9.90 -6.28 -18.72
C TRP A 64 10.10 -5.61 -17.36
N ALA A 65 11.17 -5.93 -16.63
CA ALA A 65 11.46 -5.38 -15.30
C ALA A 65 11.46 -3.84 -15.31
N TRP A 66 12.05 -3.21 -16.33
CA TRP A 66 12.09 -1.75 -16.47
C TRP A 66 10.70 -1.10 -16.57
N VAL A 67 9.71 -1.81 -17.14
CA VAL A 67 8.32 -1.31 -17.24
C VAL A 67 7.71 -1.20 -15.85
N SER A 68 8.03 -2.13 -14.95
CA SER A 68 7.55 -2.05 -13.56
C SER A 68 8.08 -0.79 -12.85
N TYR A 69 9.36 -0.44 -13.06
CA TYR A 69 9.95 0.78 -12.51
C TYR A 69 9.29 2.06 -13.06
N ALA A 70 8.96 2.09 -14.35
CA ALA A 70 8.30 3.24 -14.98
C ALA A 70 6.81 3.37 -14.60
N LEU A 71 6.10 2.24 -14.49
CA LEU A 71 4.67 2.21 -14.18
C LEU A 71 4.39 2.50 -12.69
N PHE A 72 5.34 2.17 -11.81
CA PHE A 72 5.17 2.30 -10.37
C PHE A 72 4.84 3.73 -9.90
N PRO A 73 5.57 4.80 -10.32
CA PRO A 73 5.20 6.18 -10.03
C PRO A 73 3.79 6.56 -10.49
N VAL A 74 3.36 6.05 -11.65
CA VAL A 74 2.02 6.34 -12.21
C VAL A 74 0.94 5.74 -11.32
N ILE A 75 1.11 4.48 -10.89
CA ILE A 75 0.18 3.80 -9.97
C ILE A 75 0.11 4.54 -8.63
N LEU A 76 1.24 4.98 -8.08
CA LEU A 76 1.25 5.77 -6.83
C LEU A 76 0.49 7.09 -6.96
N VAL A 77 0.69 7.83 -8.06
CA VAL A 77 -0.04 9.07 -8.30
C VAL A 77 -1.54 8.80 -8.42
N LEU A 78 -1.94 7.75 -9.14
CA LEU A 78 -3.35 7.36 -9.24
C LEU A 78 -3.94 7.01 -7.88
N LYS A 79 -3.21 6.26 -7.05
CA LYS A 79 -3.61 5.95 -5.66
C LYS A 79 -3.83 7.23 -4.86
N TRP A 80 -2.90 8.17 -4.87
CA TRP A 80 -3.04 9.42 -4.12
C TRP A 80 -4.16 10.29 -4.66
N LEU A 81 -4.34 10.35 -5.98
CA LEU A 81 -5.44 11.08 -6.61
C LEU A 81 -6.78 10.51 -6.18
N PHE A 82 -6.92 9.18 -6.19
CA PHE A 82 -8.13 8.50 -5.76
C PHE A 82 -8.49 8.85 -4.32
N VAL A 83 -7.54 8.67 -3.38
CA VAL A 83 -7.76 9.01 -1.95
C VAL A 83 -8.06 10.51 -1.78
N SER A 84 -7.32 11.38 -2.46
CA SER A 84 -7.51 12.83 -2.37
C SER A 84 -8.87 13.27 -2.90
N ALA A 85 -9.38 12.63 -3.95
CA ALA A 85 -10.69 12.93 -4.52
C ALA A 85 -11.81 12.64 -3.51
N PHE A 86 -11.76 11.49 -2.82
CA PHE A 86 -12.73 11.17 -1.77
C PHE A 86 -12.66 12.16 -0.59
N ILE A 87 -11.47 12.51 -0.13
CA ILE A 87 -11.35 13.51 0.95
C ILE A 87 -11.88 14.87 0.46
N ALA A 88 -11.58 15.27 -0.77
CA ALA A 88 -12.06 16.51 -1.35
C ALA A 88 -13.59 16.58 -1.43
N THR A 89 -14.27 15.50 -1.85
CA THR A 89 -15.74 15.47 -1.81
C THR A 89 -16.25 15.63 -0.38
N GLY A 90 -15.65 14.94 0.59
CA GLY A 90 -15.96 15.12 2.01
C GLY A 90 -15.79 16.56 2.49
N THR A 91 -14.73 17.25 2.06
CA THR A 91 -14.48 18.64 2.46
C THR A 91 -15.56 19.59 1.95
N VAL A 92 -16.10 19.35 0.75
CA VAL A 92 -17.22 20.12 0.19
C VAL A 92 -18.49 19.89 1.01
N PHE A 93 -18.83 18.64 1.32
CA PHE A 93 -20.04 18.34 2.11
C PHE A 93 -19.98 18.84 3.56
N MET A 94 -18.77 18.92 4.14
CA MET A 94 -18.58 19.35 5.52
C MET A 94 -18.11 20.81 5.65
N ASN A 95 -18.10 21.58 4.55
CA ASN A 95 -17.69 22.99 4.49
C ASN A 95 -16.28 23.28 5.05
N PHE A 96 -15.31 22.40 4.76
CA PHE A 96 -13.91 22.63 5.09
C PHE A 96 -13.25 23.52 4.03
N ASN A 97 -12.59 24.60 4.44
CA ASN A 97 -11.85 25.48 3.54
C ASN A 97 -10.43 24.94 3.27
N ILE A 98 -10.33 23.90 2.44
CA ILE A 98 -9.06 23.27 2.05
C ILE A 98 -8.98 23.18 0.53
N ARG A 99 -7.83 23.56 -0.04
CA ARG A 99 -7.57 23.39 -1.48
C ARG A 99 -7.16 21.95 -1.79
N PHE A 100 -7.59 21.41 -2.93
CA PHE A 100 -7.23 20.06 -3.38
C PHE A 100 -5.72 19.79 -3.33
N LYS A 101 -4.89 20.76 -3.72
CA LYS A 101 -3.42 20.65 -3.66
C LYS A 101 -2.90 20.37 -2.24
N GLN A 102 -3.55 20.90 -1.20
CA GLN A 102 -3.18 20.64 0.18
C GLN A 102 -3.61 19.22 0.60
N ILE A 103 -4.79 18.77 0.19
CA ILE A 103 -5.27 17.41 0.42
C ILE A 103 -4.32 16.41 -0.24
N PHE A 104 -3.99 16.62 -1.51
CA PHE A 104 -3.08 15.77 -2.28
C PHE A 104 -1.69 15.67 -1.63
N LYS A 105 -1.13 16.81 -1.20
CA LYS A 105 0.15 16.83 -0.47
C LYS A 105 0.06 16.08 0.86
N THR A 106 -1.04 16.23 1.59
CA THR A 106 -1.29 15.48 2.83
C THR A 106 -1.33 13.98 2.56
N THR A 107 -2.05 13.54 1.54
CA THR A 107 -2.13 12.12 1.16
C THR A 107 -0.76 11.56 0.78
N MET A 108 0.04 12.30 0.01
CA MET A 108 1.43 11.92 -0.29
C MET A 108 2.27 11.80 1.00
N ALA A 109 2.16 12.75 1.92
CA ALA A 109 2.92 12.72 3.18
C ALA A 109 2.53 11.50 4.05
N CYS A 110 1.29 11.03 4.00
CA CYS A 110 0.86 9.83 4.70
C CYS A 110 1.45 8.53 4.11
N GLU A 111 1.96 8.54 2.87
CA GLU A 111 2.57 7.36 2.24
C GLU A 111 3.80 6.84 3.01
N TRP A 112 4.46 7.71 3.79
CA TRP A 112 5.57 7.34 4.65
C TRP A 112 5.26 6.19 5.63
N ILE A 113 3.98 6.01 5.99
CA ILE A 113 3.53 4.90 6.83
C ILE A 113 3.71 3.56 6.09
N PHE A 114 3.32 3.51 4.82
CA PHE A 114 3.45 2.32 3.99
C PHE A 114 4.89 2.07 3.55
N ILE A 115 5.67 3.13 3.32
CA ILE A 115 7.13 3.01 3.11
C ILE A 115 7.78 2.35 4.32
N THR A 116 7.47 2.82 5.53
CA THR A 116 8.04 2.26 6.77
C THR A 116 7.68 0.78 6.90
N ALA A 117 6.42 0.41 6.64
CA ALA A 117 6.01 -0.98 6.62
C ALA A 117 6.75 -1.82 5.57
N GLY A 118 6.97 -1.28 4.37
CA GLY A 118 7.75 -1.92 3.31
C GLY A 118 9.20 -2.18 3.72
N VAL A 119 9.85 -1.21 4.39
CA VAL A 119 11.21 -1.38 4.93
C VAL A 119 11.25 -2.45 6.00
N VAL A 120 10.32 -2.44 6.95
CA VAL A 120 10.24 -3.48 8.00
C VAL A 120 10.02 -4.85 7.36
N ASN A 121 9.12 -4.96 6.39
CA ASN A 121 8.87 -6.20 5.67
C ASN A 121 10.11 -6.72 4.96
N PHE A 122 10.85 -5.83 4.28
CA PHE A 122 12.10 -6.17 3.62
C PHE A 122 13.15 -6.69 4.62
N ILE A 123 13.32 -6.02 5.77
CA ILE A 123 14.24 -6.46 6.83
C ILE A 123 13.85 -7.85 7.34
N VAL A 124 12.56 -8.09 7.61
CA VAL A 124 12.08 -9.41 8.05
C VAL A 124 12.40 -10.48 7.01
N LEU A 125 12.15 -10.21 5.72
CA LEU A 125 12.45 -11.15 4.64
C LEU A 125 13.93 -11.51 4.56
N LEU A 126 14.84 -10.54 4.73
CA LEU A 126 16.29 -10.81 4.73
C LEU A 126 16.72 -11.82 5.80
N PHE A 127 16.05 -11.84 6.96
CA PHE A 127 16.36 -12.76 8.05
C PHE A 127 15.56 -14.07 8.01
N SER A 128 14.52 -14.18 7.18
CA SER A 128 13.57 -15.30 7.22
C SER A 128 14.00 -16.52 6.39
N ASN A 129 15.12 -16.44 5.65
CA ASN A 129 15.70 -17.50 4.81
C ASN A 129 14.64 -18.26 3.97
N VAL A 130 13.80 -17.50 3.29
CA VAL A 130 12.64 -17.98 2.52
C VAL A 130 13.09 -18.92 1.40
N GLN A 131 12.44 -20.09 1.27
CA GLN A 131 12.83 -21.10 0.27
C GLN A 131 11.95 -21.08 -0.98
N ASN A 132 10.76 -20.48 -0.91
CA ASN A 132 9.83 -20.39 -2.03
C ASN A 132 8.96 -19.12 -1.98
N LEU A 133 8.31 -18.80 -3.10
CA LEU A 133 7.46 -17.62 -3.24
C LEU A 133 6.22 -17.66 -2.31
N GLU A 134 5.69 -18.83 -1.98
CA GLU A 134 4.54 -18.95 -1.08
C GLU A 134 4.90 -18.54 0.35
N GLU A 135 6.05 -18.98 0.85
CA GLU A 135 6.59 -18.58 2.14
C GLU A 135 6.87 -17.08 2.16
N MET A 136 7.41 -16.52 1.07
CA MET A 136 7.65 -15.07 0.95
C MET A 136 6.35 -14.28 1.16
N GLN A 137 5.24 -14.74 0.58
CA GLN A 137 3.93 -14.09 0.72
C GLN A 137 3.38 -14.18 2.15
N ARG A 138 3.68 -15.26 2.88
CA ARG A 138 3.26 -15.43 4.29
C ARG A 138 3.99 -14.49 5.25
N PHE A 139 5.24 -14.11 4.95
CA PHE A 139 6.02 -13.18 5.79
C PHE A 139 5.64 -11.71 5.60
N ASN A 140 4.60 -11.39 4.82
CA ASN A 140 4.17 -10.03 4.58
C ASN A 140 3.61 -9.37 5.86
N VAL A 141 4.37 -8.44 6.43
CA VAL A 141 4.04 -7.68 7.66
C VAL A 141 2.66 -7.00 7.58
N ILE A 142 2.28 -6.48 6.41
CA ILE A 142 0.97 -5.84 6.22
C ILE A 142 -0.16 -6.86 6.35
N SER A 143 0.05 -8.07 5.83
CA SER A 143 -0.93 -9.16 5.86
C SER A 143 -1.08 -9.74 7.26
N ILE A 144 0.02 -9.94 7.98
CA ILE A 144 0.01 -10.44 9.37
C ILE A 144 -0.77 -9.50 10.30
N LEU A 145 -0.65 -8.19 10.08
CA LEU A 145 -1.34 -7.16 10.87
C LEU A 145 -2.77 -6.88 10.38
N SER A 146 -3.35 -7.77 9.57
CA SER A 146 -4.68 -7.60 9.00
C SER A 146 -5.73 -8.48 9.68
N ILE A 147 -7.00 -8.06 9.61
CA ILE A 147 -8.14 -8.84 10.08
C ILE A 147 -8.23 -10.16 9.30
N GLY A 148 -7.94 -10.15 8.00
CA GLY A 148 -7.96 -11.33 7.15
C GLY A 148 -7.06 -12.47 7.65
N HIS A 149 -5.91 -12.15 8.27
CA HIS A 149 -5.04 -13.17 8.85
C HIS A 149 -5.66 -13.89 10.05
N PHE A 150 -6.40 -13.17 10.90
CA PHE A 150 -7.05 -13.77 12.08
C PHE A 150 -8.18 -14.75 11.73
N ILE A 151 -8.81 -14.58 10.58
CA ILE A 151 -9.89 -15.46 10.10
C ILE A 151 -9.39 -16.52 9.11
N GLN A 152 -8.10 -16.50 8.76
CA GLN A 152 -7.51 -17.47 7.85
C GLN A 152 -7.58 -18.87 8.47
N GLY A 153 -8.12 -19.84 7.72
CA GLY A 153 -8.31 -21.22 8.19
C GLY A 153 -9.67 -21.51 8.83
N LEU A 154 -10.56 -20.51 8.94
CA LEU A 154 -11.95 -20.75 9.32
C LEU A 154 -12.75 -21.28 8.13
N VAL A 155 -13.25 -22.51 8.26
CA VAL A 155 -14.08 -23.17 7.24
C VAL A 155 -15.31 -22.32 6.91
N GLY A 156 -15.51 -22.03 5.62
CA GLY A 156 -16.65 -21.25 5.11
C GLY A 156 -16.45 -19.74 5.02
N LEU A 157 -15.29 -19.21 5.45
CA LEU A 157 -14.99 -17.77 5.43
C LEU A 157 -13.82 -17.40 4.49
N GLU A 158 -13.33 -18.32 3.67
CA GLU A 158 -12.17 -18.12 2.79
C GLU A 158 -12.36 -16.93 1.83
N TRP A 159 -13.57 -16.77 1.27
CA TRP A 159 -13.93 -15.65 0.39
C TRP A 159 -13.84 -14.27 1.06
N LEU A 160 -13.84 -14.22 2.40
CA LEU A 160 -13.79 -12.99 3.18
C LEU A 160 -12.36 -12.65 3.65
N VAL A 161 -11.42 -13.58 3.54
CA VAL A 161 -10.01 -13.38 3.92
C VAL A 161 -9.39 -12.23 3.12
N ALA A 162 -9.43 -12.29 1.78
CA ALA A 162 -8.82 -11.28 0.92
C ALA A 162 -9.44 -9.86 1.08
N PRO A 163 -10.78 -9.70 1.14
CA PRO A 163 -11.39 -8.40 1.41
C PRO A 163 -10.97 -7.81 2.76
N LEU A 164 -10.93 -8.61 3.82
CA LEU A 164 -10.60 -8.16 5.17
C LEU A 164 -9.09 -7.97 5.40
N GLN A 165 -8.22 -8.49 4.52
CA GLN A 165 -6.79 -8.13 4.55
C GLN A 165 -6.54 -6.63 4.31
N SER A 166 -7.46 -5.96 3.59
CA SER A 166 -7.41 -4.50 3.41
C SER A 166 -7.62 -3.73 4.72
N LEU A 167 -8.25 -4.35 5.73
CA LEU A 167 -8.37 -3.82 7.07
C LEU A 167 -7.19 -4.29 7.92
N ASN A 168 -6.19 -3.43 8.05
CA ASN A 168 -5.00 -3.71 8.84
C ASN A 168 -4.64 -2.54 9.76
N VAL A 169 -3.75 -2.80 10.71
CA VAL A 169 -3.32 -1.78 11.69
C VAL A 169 -2.67 -0.57 11.00
N LEU A 170 -1.92 -0.77 9.91
CA LEU A 170 -1.31 0.33 9.15
C LEU A 170 -2.37 1.21 8.49
N GLN A 171 -3.47 0.62 8.04
CA GLN A 171 -4.61 1.32 7.46
C GLN A 171 -5.30 2.21 8.50
N LEU A 172 -5.40 1.73 9.74
CA LEU A 172 -5.90 2.53 10.87
C LEU A 172 -4.94 3.69 11.17
N ILE A 173 -3.63 3.43 11.28
CA ILE A 173 -2.61 4.48 11.47
C ILE A 173 -2.67 5.51 10.33
N PHE A 174 -2.87 5.07 9.09
CA PHE A 174 -3.04 5.92 7.92
C PHE A 174 -4.27 6.83 8.03
N VAL A 175 -5.41 6.32 8.50
CA VAL A 175 -6.62 7.14 8.75
C VAL A 175 -6.35 8.21 9.80
N PHE A 176 -5.70 7.87 10.91
CA PHE A 176 -5.31 8.84 11.94
C PHE A 176 -4.34 9.89 11.39
N ALA A 177 -3.36 9.47 10.60
CA ALA A 177 -2.38 10.35 9.99
C ALA A 177 -3.00 11.30 8.96
N LEU A 178 -3.92 10.83 8.13
CA LEU A 178 -4.70 11.66 7.21
C LEU A 178 -5.51 12.70 7.99
N ALA A 179 -6.20 12.28 9.06
CA ALA A 179 -7.00 13.19 9.88
C ALA A 179 -6.11 14.25 10.56
N LEU A 180 -4.91 13.89 10.99
CA LEU A 180 -3.93 14.85 11.52
C LEU A 180 -3.49 15.83 10.43
N GLY A 181 -3.10 15.34 9.25
CA GLY A 181 -2.69 16.19 8.15
C GLY A 181 -3.80 17.15 7.69
N VAL A 182 -5.05 16.65 7.60
CA VAL A 182 -6.24 17.46 7.32
C VAL A 182 -6.42 18.53 8.39
N SER A 183 -6.32 18.19 9.68
CA SER A 183 -6.47 19.17 10.76
C SER A 183 -5.42 20.28 10.72
N VAL A 184 -4.19 19.95 10.30
CA VAL A 184 -3.10 20.92 10.16
C VAL A 184 -3.36 21.85 8.97
N VAL A 185 -3.76 21.32 7.80
CA VAL A 185 -3.95 22.16 6.60
C VAL A 185 -5.24 22.97 6.63
N SER A 186 -6.26 22.52 7.38
CA SER A 186 -7.55 23.20 7.49
C SER A 186 -7.67 24.10 8.72
N ASN A 187 -6.70 24.02 9.64
CA ASN A 187 -6.75 24.68 10.95
C ASN A 187 -8.02 24.36 11.77
N GLU A 188 -8.59 23.17 11.57
CA GLU A 188 -9.77 22.69 12.31
C GLU A 188 -9.37 21.75 13.44
N LYS A 189 -10.30 21.54 14.39
CA LYS A 189 -10.11 20.55 15.46
C LYS A 189 -9.92 19.15 14.88
N PHE A 190 -9.00 18.39 15.46
CA PHE A 190 -8.74 16.99 15.07
C PHE A 190 -10.01 16.13 15.06
N GLY A 191 -10.91 16.31 16.04
CA GLY A 191 -12.19 15.60 16.11
C GLY A 191 -13.10 15.80 14.89
N LYS A 192 -13.13 17.01 14.31
CA LYS A 192 -13.86 17.25 13.07
C LYS A 192 -13.14 16.63 11.87
N SER A 193 -11.81 16.70 11.86
CA SER A 193 -10.97 16.17 10.78
C SER A 193 -11.02 14.65 10.68
N ILE A 194 -11.01 13.94 11.83
CA ILE A 194 -11.18 12.48 11.86
C ILE A 194 -12.59 12.09 11.41
N THR A 195 -13.62 12.86 11.77
CA THR A 195 -14.99 12.64 11.28
C THR A 195 -15.06 12.79 9.76
N LEU A 196 -14.41 13.81 9.22
CA LEU A 196 -14.30 14.03 7.78
C LEU A 196 -13.61 12.85 7.09
N VAL A 197 -12.42 12.45 7.55
CA VAL A 197 -11.67 11.33 6.95
C VAL A 197 -12.44 10.02 7.08
N ALA A 198 -13.04 9.72 8.24
CA ALA A 198 -13.83 8.52 8.43
C ALA A 198 -15.05 8.45 7.48
N LYS A 199 -15.76 9.56 7.27
CA LYS A 199 -16.93 9.58 6.37
C LYS A 199 -16.54 9.53 4.89
N SER A 200 -15.44 10.17 4.52
CA SER A 200 -14.99 10.25 3.13
C SER A 200 -14.13 9.05 2.73
N TYR A 201 -12.95 8.93 3.31
CA TYR A 201 -12.03 7.83 3.05
C TYR A 201 -12.61 6.48 3.51
N GLY A 202 -13.36 6.44 4.62
CA GLY A 202 -14.04 5.22 5.03
C GLY A 202 -15.04 4.72 3.99
N ALA A 203 -15.77 5.61 3.30
CA ALA A 203 -16.62 5.22 2.19
C ALA A 203 -15.81 4.64 1.01
N ALA A 204 -14.67 5.26 0.68
CA ALA A 204 -13.75 4.74 -0.34
C ALA A 204 -13.25 3.32 0.01
N LEU A 205 -12.93 3.11 1.29
CA LEU A 205 -12.46 1.83 1.81
C LEU A 205 -13.56 0.75 1.73
N VAL A 206 -14.81 1.09 2.07
CA VAL A 206 -15.94 0.16 1.94
C VAL A 206 -16.15 -0.24 0.48
N ILE A 207 -16.11 0.71 -0.44
CA ILE A 207 -16.20 0.42 -1.89
C ILE A 207 -15.09 -0.54 -2.31
N TRP A 208 -13.86 -0.32 -1.85
CA TRP A 208 -12.72 -1.18 -2.11
C TRP A 208 -12.90 -2.61 -1.57
N ILE A 209 -13.37 -2.76 -0.33
CA ILE A 209 -13.65 -4.08 0.26
C ILE A 209 -14.72 -4.83 -0.54
N VAL A 210 -15.83 -4.17 -0.87
CA VAL A 210 -16.93 -4.78 -1.63
C VAL A 210 -16.45 -5.22 -3.01
N LEU A 211 -15.63 -4.40 -3.68
CA LEU A 211 -15.04 -4.73 -4.97
C LEU A 211 -14.15 -5.98 -4.87
N ILE A 212 -13.25 -6.04 -3.88
CA ILE A 212 -12.39 -7.22 -3.68
C ILE A 212 -13.23 -8.46 -3.35
N ALA A 213 -14.27 -8.32 -2.52
CA ALA A 213 -15.14 -9.43 -2.18
C ALA A 213 -15.85 -9.98 -3.43
N TYR A 214 -16.37 -9.09 -4.27
CA TYR A 214 -16.99 -9.48 -5.53
C TYR A 214 -16.00 -10.20 -6.46
N ILE A 215 -14.79 -9.67 -6.64
CA ILE A 215 -13.76 -10.30 -7.48
C ILE A 215 -13.38 -11.66 -6.90
N SER A 216 -13.18 -11.75 -5.58
CA SER A 216 -12.79 -12.99 -4.91
C SER A 216 -13.85 -14.08 -5.04
N VAL A 217 -15.14 -13.74 -5.03
CA VAL A 217 -16.22 -14.72 -5.22
C VAL A 217 -16.43 -15.06 -6.70
N SER A 218 -16.25 -14.10 -7.60
CA SER A 218 -16.55 -14.30 -9.03
C SER A 218 -15.46 -15.06 -9.78
N TYR A 219 -14.22 -15.01 -9.30
CA TYR A 219 -13.04 -15.59 -9.96
C TYR A 219 -12.24 -16.57 -9.08
N ALA A 220 -12.79 -16.99 -7.93
CA ALA A 220 -12.31 -18.16 -7.20
C ALA A 220 -12.94 -19.43 -7.76
#